data_AF-A0A645BQ55-F1
#
_entry.id   AF-A0A645BQ55-F1
#
_cell.length_a   1.000
_cell.length_b   1.000
_cell.length_c   1.000
_cell.angle_alpha   90.00
_cell.angle_beta   90.00
_cell.angle_gamma   90.00
#
_symmetry.space_group_name_H-M   'P 1'
#
loop_
_entity.id
_entity.type
_entity.pdbx_description
1 polymer ?
#
loop_
_entity_poly.entity_id
_entity_poly.type
_entity_poly.pdbx_seq_one_letter_code
_entity_poly.pdbx_strand_id
1 'polypeptide(L)'
;MVKVFQGDMFNDYLNKVKENFVRTMAYSPQASRSQSAEIYIIGKKFLTAPLRKGDTFVVDIEKLGSSGDGAVLIEGFVVFVKEVEVGEKVRIKITDVKPNFAFADVEERLGKSENPEKSGSLD
;
A
#
# COMPACT_ATOMS: atom_id res chain seq x y z
N MET A 1 -14.25 17.39 3.95
CA MET A 1 -13.49 18.64 3.75
C MET A 1 -13.15 19.17 5.13
N VAL A 2 -11.93 19.67 5.31
CA VAL A 2 -11.48 20.28 6.56
C VAL A 2 -10.83 21.62 6.25
N LYS A 3 -11.06 22.61 7.11
CA LYS A 3 -10.37 23.89 7.09
C LYS A 3 -9.21 23.81 8.07
N VAL A 4 -8.02 24.18 7.63
CA VAL A 4 -6.80 24.24 8.43
C VAL A 4 -6.11 25.59 8.24
N PHE A 5 -5.20 25.95 9.14
CA PHE A 5 -4.35 27.13 8.99
C PHE A 5 -2.94 26.70 8.57
N GLN A 6 -2.30 27.50 7.72
CA GLN A 6 -0.92 27.26 7.27
C GLN A 6 0.10 27.64 8.37
N GLY A 7 0.24 26.77 9.37
CA GLY A 7 1.33 26.80 10.35
C GLY A 7 2.34 25.66 10.13
N ASP A 8 3.29 25.50 11.05
CA ASP A 8 4.42 24.58 10.89
C ASP A 8 4.00 23.11 10.70
N MET A 9 2.86 22.70 11.28
CA MET A 9 2.32 21.33 11.16
C MET A 9 1.49 21.09 9.88
N PHE A 10 1.30 22.11 9.04
CA PHE A 10 0.42 22.00 7.87
C PHE A 10 0.86 20.89 6.91
N ASN A 11 2.16 20.82 6.62
CA ASN A 11 2.70 19.82 5.69
C ASN A 11 2.53 18.40 6.23
N ASP A 12 2.78 18.17 7.52
CA ASP A 12 2.60 16.87 8.15
C ASP A 12 1.14 16.42 8.11
N TYR A 13 0.22 17.34 8.40
CA TYR A 13 -1.20 17.06 8.29
C TYR A 13 -1.62 16.76 6.84
N LEU A 14 -1.15 17.56 5.88
CA LEU A 14 -1.44 17.34 4.47
C LEU A 14 -0.91 15.98 3.98
N ASN A 15 0.28 15.57 4.42
CA ASN A 15 0.85 14.26 4.09
C ASN A 15 0.01 13.13 4.68
N LYS A 16 -0.40 13.22 5.96
CA LYS A 16 -1.33 12.26 6.56
C LYS A 16 -2.63 12.15 5.75
N VAL A 17 -3.20 13.26 5.30
CA VAL A 17 -4.42 13.20 4.47
C VAL A 17 -4.13 12.55 3.11
N LYS A 18 -2.98 12.82 2.48
CA LYS A 18 -2.58 12.16 1.21
C LYS A 18 -2.40 10.65 1.35
N GLU A 19 -1.90 10.18 2.48
CA GLU A 19 -1.69 8.75 2.74
C GLU A 19 -3.00 7.99 2.98
N ASN A 20 -4.06 8.68 3.39
CA ASN A 20 -5.33 8.06 3.78
C ASN A 20 -6.47 8.25 2.76
N PHE A 21 -6.25 9.01 1.69
CA PHE A 21 -7.28 9.28 0.67
C PHE A 21 -6.72 9.09 -0.73
N VAL A 22 -7.50 8.48 -1.63
CA VAL A 22 -7.11 8.30 -3.04
C VAL A 22 -6.82 9.63 -3.73
N ARG A 23 -7.54 10.69 -3.34
CA ARG A 23 -7.34 12.03 -3.89
C ARG A 23 -7.42 13.07 -2.79
N THR A 24 -6.40 13.92 -2.72
CA THR A 24 -6.34 15.06 -1.81
C THR A 24 -6.14 16.34 -2.61
N MET A 25 -6.96 17.35 -2.36
CA MET A 25 -6.85 18.69 -2.95
C MET A 25 -6.70 19.72 -1.83
N ALA A 26 -5.79 20.69 -2.01
CA ALA A 26 -5.64 21.82 -1.12
C ALA A 26 -6.05 23.10 -1.88
N TYR A 27 -6.89 23.93 -1.27
CA TYR A 27 -7.38 25.18 -1.84
C TYR A 27 -7.18 26.34 -0.85
N SER A 28 -6.58 27.43 -1.32
CA SER A 28 -6.49 28.69 -0.56
C SER A 28 -7.48 29.70 -1.15
N PRO A 29 -8.40 30.28 -0.37
CA PRO A 29 -9.29 31.32 -0.86
C PRO A 29 -8.51 32.59 -1.16
N GLN A 30 -8.97 33.33 -2.17
CA GLN A 30 -8.34 34.57 -2.64
C GLN A 30 -8.28 35.68 -1.55
N ALA A 31 -9.10 35.58 -0.51
CA ALA A 31 -9.18 36.53 0.62
C ALA A 31 -8.36 36.12 1.86
N SER A 32 -7.47 35.13 1.75
CA SER A 32 -6.61 34.69 2.86
C SER A 32 -5.65 35.79 3.32
N ARG A 33 -5.66 36.11 4.62
CA ARG A 33 -4.72 37.06 5.23
C ARG A 33 -3.31 36.45 5.33
N SER A 34 -2.25 37.25 5.15
CA SER A 34 -0.86 36.73 5.12
C SER A 34 -0.40 36.08 6.43
N GLN A 35 -0.92 36.52 7.58
CA GLN A 35 -0.54 35.97 8.89
C GLN A 35 -1.32 34.71 9.29
N SER A 36 -2.38 34.33 8.56
CA SER A 36 -3.20 33.15 8.87
C SER A 36 -3.90 32.68 7.60
N ALA A 37 -3.13 32.13 6.66
CA ALA A 37 -3.69 31.61 5.43
C ALA A 37 -4.58 30.41 5.73
N GLU A 38 -5.87 30.55 5.44
CA GLU A 38 -6.83 29.47 5.55
C GLU A 38 -6.64 28.52 4.36
N ILE A 39 -6.46 27.24 4.62
CA ILE A 39 -6.37 26.22 3.57
C ILE A 39 -7.50 25.22 3.77
N TYR A 40 -8.24 24.93 2.70
CA TYR A 40 -9.23 23.87 2.67
C TYR A 40 -8.60 22.62 2.09
N ILE A 41 -8.59 21.54 2.87
CA ILE A 41 -8.14 20.22 2.41
C ILE A 41 -9.37 19.34 2.14
N ILE A 42 -9.43 18.79 0.94
CA ILE A 42 -10.51 17.90 0.48
C ILE A 42 -9.90 16.53 0.18
N GLY A 43 -10.09 15.58 1.09
CA GLY A 43 -9.85 14.16 0.85
C GLY A 43 -11.07 13.51 0.18
N LYS A 44 -10.86 12.70 -0.86
CA LYS A 44 -11.89 11.90 -1.54
C LYS A 44 -11.47 10.43 -1.56
N LYS A 45 -12.44 9.54 -1.34
CA LYS A 45 -12.29 8.07 -1.22
C LYS A 45 -11.25 7.70 -0.16
N PHE A 46 -11.71 7.63 1.10
CA PHE A 46 -10.88 7.20 2.22
C PHE A 46 -10.41 5.75 2.03
N LEU A 47 -9.15 5.48 2.31
CA LEU A 47 -8.58 4.14 2.26
C LEU A 47 -8.91 3.43 3.58
N THR A 48 -9.74 2.39 3.52
CA THR A 48 -10.11 1.56 4.68
C THR A 48 -9.27 0.29 4.78
N ALA A 49 -8.18 0.22 4.02
CA ALA A 49 -7.28 -0.92 4.03
C ALA A 49 -6.64 -1.07 5.43
N PRO A 50 -6.45 -2.30 5.92
CA PRO A 50 -5.79 -2.56 7.20
C PRO A 50 -4.27 -2.28 7.17
N LEU A 51 -3.73 -2.02 5.98
CA LEU A 51 -2.31 -1.82 5.71
C LEU A 51 -2.03 -0.45 5.11
N ARG A 52 -0.80 0.02 5.27
CA ARG A 52 -0.30 1.31 4.79
C ARG A 52 0.91 1.12 3.90
N LYS A 53 1.16 2.14 3.07
CA LYS A 53 2.41 2.23 2.32
C LYS A 53 3.60 2.23 3.28
N GLY A 54 4.60 1.41 2.98
CA GLY A 54 5.80 1.25 3.78
C GLY A 54 5.73 0.13 4.81
N ASP A 55 4.54 -0.41 5.10
CA ASP A 55 4.41 -1.59 5.96
C ASP A 55 5.11 -2.79 5.33
N THR A 56 5.66 -3.66 6.18
CA THR A 56 6.38 -4.86 5.77
C THR A 56 5.72 -6.11 6.33
N PHE A 57 5.58 -7.12 5.49
CA PHE A 57 4.96 -8.40 5.87
C PHE A 57 5.80 -9.57 5.37
N VAL A 58 5.82 -10.67 6.11
CA VAL A 58 6.35 -11.95 5.63
C VAL A 58 5.17 -12.76 5.11
N VAL A 59 5.24 -13.19 3.85
CA VAL A 59 4.16 -13.91 3.18
C VAL A 59 4.71 -15.12 2.43
N ASP A 60 3.86 -16.13 2.29
CA ASP A 60 4.09 -17.29 1.44
C ASP A 60 3.30 -17.12 0.14
N ILE A 61 3.95 -17.31 -1.01
CA ILE A 61 3.35 -17.14 -2.33
C ILE A 61 2.74 -18.47 -2.76
N GLU A 62 1.44 -18.65 -2.52
CA GLU A 62 0.73 -19.89 -2.84
C GLU A 62 0.27 -19.95 -4.31
N LYS A 63 0.05 -18.80 -4.94
CA LYS A 63 -0.48 -18.71 -6.31
C LYS A 63 -0.11 -17.40 -6.99
N LEU A 64 -0.07 -17.45 -8.32
CA LEU A 64 0.03 -16.29 -9.19
C LEU A 64 -1.35 -15.95 -9.79
N GLY A 65 -1.59 -14.66 -10.01
CA GLY A 65 -2.73 -14.17 -10.78
C GLY A 65 -2.50 -14.27 -12.28
N SER A 66 -3.52 -13.92 -13.08
CA SER A 66 -3.47 -13.98 -14.54
C SER A 66 -2.41 -13.07 -15.19
N SER A 67 -2.00 -12.00 -14.49
CA SER A 67 -0.94 -11.09 -14.93
C SER A 67 0.48 -11.57 -14.56
N GLY A 68 0.61 -12.69 -13.84
CA GLY A 68 1.89 -13.22 -13.36
C GLY A 68 2.32 -12.72 -11.97
N ASP A 69 1.59 -11.77 -11.37
CA ASP A 69 1.86 -11.29 -10.01
C ASP A 69 1.39 -12.30 -8.95
N GLY A 70 2.15 -12.46 -7.87
CA GLY A 70 1.70 -13.20 -6.69
C GLY A 70 0.53 -12.49 -6.01
N ALA A 71 -0.48 -13.23 -5.56
CA ALA A 71 -1.66 -12.66 -4.89
C ALA A 71 -1.81 -13.25 -3.49
N VAL A 72 -1.57 -12.41 -2.47
CA VAL A 72 -1.65 -12.79 -1.06
C VAL A 72 -2.78 -12.04 -0.35
N LEU A 73 -3.33 -12.64 0.70
CA LEU A 73 -4.38 -12.05 1.51
C LEU A 73 -3.81 -11.67 2.88
N ILE A 74 -3.74 -10.37 3.17
CA ILE A 74 -3.29 -9.87 4.48
C ILE A 74 -4.51 -9.25 5.16
N GLU A 75 -4.94 -9.85 6.28
CA GLU A 75 -6.13 -9.42 7.02
C GLU A 75 -7.39 -9.24 6.14
N GLY A 76 -7.59 -10.14 5.16
CA GLY A 76 -8.71 -10.06 4.22
C GLY A 76 -8.53 -9.06 3.07
N PHE A 77 -7.40 -8.38 2.99
CA PHE A 77 -7.08 -7.41 1.93
C PHE A 77 -6.10 -8.01 0.91
N VAL A 78 -6.43 -7.90 -0.38
CA VAL A 78 -5.61 -8.48 -1.46
C VAL A 78 -4.38 -7.62 -1.71
N VAL A 79 -3.21 -8.24 -1.68
CA VAL A 79 -1.93 -7.61 -2.02
C VAL A 79 -1.28 -8.35 -3.19
N PHE A 80 -0.97 -7.60 -4.23
CA PHE A 80 -0.26 -8.09 -5.41
C PHE A 80 1.24 -7.86 -5.23
N VAL A 81 2.01 -8.92 -5.39
CA VAL A 81 3.46 -8.94 -5.24
C VAL A 81 4.10 -9.23 -6.59
N LYS A 82 4.98 -8.33 -7.05
CA LYS A 82 5.68 -8.50 -8.33
C LYS A 82 6.91 -9.41 -8.19
N GLU A 83 7.33 -10.00 -9.31
CA GLU A 83 8.60 -10.73 -9.43
C GLU A 83 8.75 -11.89 -8.43
N VAL A 84 7.65 -12.63 -8.19
CA VAL A 84 7.62 -13.79 -7.29
C VAL A 84 7.18 -15.05 -8.01
N GLU A 85 7.54 -16.19 -7.44
CA GLU A 85 7.15 -17.51 -7.90
C GLU A 85 6.34 -18.26 -6.83
N VAL A 86 5.52 -19.22 -7.26
CA VAL A 86 4.79 -20.09 -6.34
C VAL A 86 5.76 -20.90 -5.49
N GLY A 87 5.48 -20.99 -4.19
CA GLY A 87 6.29 -21.68 -3.20
C GLY A 87 7.36 -20.79 -2.55
N GLU A 88 7.51 -19.53 -2.95
CA GLU A 88 8.44 -18.61 -2.30
C GLU A 88 7.92 -18.09 -0.97
N LYS A 89 8.83 -17.95 0.00
CA LYS A 89 8.61 -17.18 1.23
C LYS A 89 9.40 -15.89 1.15
N VAL A 90 8.72 -14.76 1.20
CA VAL A 90 9.32 -13.44 0.97
C VAL A 90 8.89 -12.44 2.04
N ARG A 91 9.79 -11.51 2.39
CA ARG A 91 9.42 -10.26 3.05
C ARG A 91 9.08 -9.25 1.96
N ILE A 92 7.86 -8.73 2.00
CA ILE A 92 7.36 -7.73 1.07
C ILE A 92 7.21 -6.38 1.76
N LYS A 93 7.28 -5.32 0.98
CA LYS A 93 7.01 -3.95 1.41
C LYS A 93 5.89 -3.35 0.58
N ILE A 94 4.84 -2.84 1.23
CA ILE A 94 3.70 -2.22 0.55
C ILE A 94 4.17 -0.93 -0.14
N THR A 95 3.99 -0.85 -1.45
CA THR A 95 4.42 0.31 -2.26
C THR A 95 3.28 1.25 -2.63
N ASP A 96 2.06 0.72 -2.76
CA ASP A 96 0.87 1.50 -3.07
C ASP A 96 -0.41 0.82 -2.54
N VAL A 97 -1.35 1.62 -2.06
CA VAL A 97 -2.63 1.14 -1.51
C VAL A 97 -3.77 1.75 -2.32
N LYS A 98 -4.57 0.89 -2.95
CA LYS A 98 -5.80 1.27 -3.65
C LYS A 98 -7.00 0.96 -2.76
N PRO A 99 -8.22 1.43 -3.10
CA PRO A 99 -9.40 1.20 -2.25
C PRO A 99 -9.69 -0.27 -1.91
N ASN A 100 -9.38 -1.21 -2.82
CA ASN A 100 -9.77 -2.63 -2.68
C ASN A 100 -8.59 -3.60 -2.70
N PHE A 101 -7.36 -3.12 -2.98
CA PHE A 101 -6.17 -3.95 -3.07
C PHE A 101 -4.90 -3.10 -2.89
N ALA A 102 -3.75 -3.75 -2.69
CA ALA A 102 -2.45 -3.09 -2.60
C ALA A 102 -1.44 -3.71 -3.56
N PHE A 103 -0.36 -2.98 -3.80
CA PHE A 103 0.85 -3.48 -4.45
C PHE A 103 2.00 -3.52 -3.45
N ALA A 104 2.87 -4.51 -3.61
CA ALA A 104 4.07 -4.65 -2.82
C ALA A 104 5.22 -5.19 -3.67
N ASP A 105 6.43 -4.82 -3.28
CA ASP A 105 7.66 -5.32 -3.87
C ASP A 105 8.38 -6.22 -2.86
N VAL A 106 9.17 -7.17 -3.35
CA VAL A 106 10.00 -8.04 -2.51
C VAL A 106 11.17 -7.23 -1.95
N GLU A 107 11.29 -7.20 -0.62
CA GLU A 107 12.42 -6.59 0.09
C GLU A 107 13.49 -7.65 0.40
N GLU A 108 13.07 -8.88 0.74
CA GLU A 108 13.98 -9.99 1.07
C GLU A 108 13.37 -11.34 0.68
N ARG A 109 14.17 -12.25 0.09
CA ARG A 109 13.76 -13.64 -0.17
C ARG A 109 14.22 -14.55 0.98
N LEU A 110 13.28 -15.15 1.68
CA LEU A 110 13.51 -15.95 2.89
C LEU A 110 13.65 -17.46 2.60
N GLY A 111 13.38 -17.88 1.36
CA GLY A 111 13.55 -19.25 0.90
C GLY A 111 12.42 -19.69 -0.04
N LYS A 112 12.49 -20.93 -0.48
CA LYS A 112 11.41 -21.64 -1.18
C LYS A 112 10.97 -22.80 -0.31
N SER A 113 9.65 -22.96 -0.14
CA SER A 113 9.09 -24.20 0.39
C SER A 113 9.38 -25.28 -0.65
N GLU A 114 10.38 -26.12 -0.39
CA GLU A 114 10.62 -27.31 -1.22
C GLU A 114 9.39 -28.21 -1.12
N ASN A 115 8.63 -28.32 -2.20
CA ASN A 115 7.61 -29.37 -2.32
C ASN A 115 8.34 -30.71 -2.52
N PRO A 116 8.16 -31.72 -1.64
CA PRO A 116 8.86 -33.00 -1.75
C PRO A 116 8.36 -33.92 -2.89
N GLU A 117 7.48 -33.45 -3.79
CA GLU A 117 6.84 -34.29 -4.82
C GLU A 117 7.56 -34.26 -6.18
N LYS A 118 8.84 -34.66 -6.22
CA LYS A 118 9.49 -35.22 -7.43
C LYS A 118 10.55 -36.26 -7.04
N SER A 119 10.14 -37.28 -6.29
CA SER A 119 10.90 -38.54 -6.18
C SER A 119 9.93 -39.71 -6.32
N GLY A 120 9.79 -40.25 -7.53
CA GLY A 120 8.90 -41.38 -7.76
C GLY A 120 8.40 -41.49 -9.19
N SER A 121 9.31 -41.72 -10.13
CA SER A 121 9.08 -42.49 -11.37
C SER A 121 10.44 -42.73 -12.01
N LEU A 122 11.18 -43.70 -11.48
CA LEU A 122 12.11 -44.51 -12.24
C LEU A 122 11.42 -45.87 -12.40
N ASP A 123 11.48 -46.37 -13.63
CA ASP A 123 10.97 -47.63 -14.18
C ASP A 123 9.52 -47.65 -14.70
#